data_AF-A0A2P6VVP9-F1
#
_entry.id   AF-A0A2P6VVP9-F1
#
_cell.length_a   1.000
_cell.length_b   1.000
_cell.length_c   1.000
_cell.angle_alpha   90.00
_cell.angle_beta   90.00
_cell.angle_gamma   90.00
#
_symmetry.space_group_name_H-M   'P 1'
#
loop_
_entity.id
_entity.type
_entity.pdbx_description
1 polymer ?
#
loop_
_entity_poly.entity_id
_entity_poly.type
_entity_poly.pdbx_seq_one_letter_code
_entity_poly.pdbx_strand_id
1 'polypeptide(L)'
;MLVFNSGAEELFWRGYLHTEAAARLGSIVAIPLVAVAFASYHVYTLAALLPDPGLVAFAAAGILAGALLWAGLRQRYGSVWPAVLAHVGATAGYMTVFAWLV
;
A
#
# COMPACT_ATOMS: atom_id res chain seq x y z
N MET A 1 6.73 -15.08 -0.49
CA MET A 1 6.71 -13.65 -0.83
C MET A 1 5.51 -12.92 -0.24
N LEU A 2 4.26 -13.38 -0.45
CA LEU A 2 3.03 -12.74 0.07
C LEU A 2 3.14 -12.17 1.50
N VAL A 3 3.29 -13.02 2.51
CA VAL A 3 3.32 -12.58 3.92
C VAL A 3 4.60 -11.80 4.25
N PHE A 4 5.74 -12.20 3.71
CA PHE A 4 7.02 -11.56 4.00
C PHE A 4 7.09 -10.14 3.41
N ASN A 5 6.68 -9.97 2.16
CA ASN A 5 6.67 -8.70 1.45
C ASN A 5 5.67 -7.74 2.10
N SER A 6 4.40 -8.15 2.20
CA SER A 6 3.37 -7.34 2.83
C SER A 6 3.71 -7.05 4.30
N GLY A 7 4.26 -8.01 5.04
CA GLY A 7 4.71 -7.79 6.41
C GLY A 7 5.82 -6.74 6.51
N ALA A 8 6.89 -6.88 5.72
CA ALA A 8 8.00 -5.93 5.72
C ALA A 8 7.56 -4.52 5.30
N GLU A 9 6.75 -4.42 4.24
CA GLU A 9 6.20 -3.14 3.78
C GLU A 9 5.32 -2.50 4.85
N GLU A 10 4.37 -3.22 5.44
CA GLU A 10 3.50 -2.64 6.45
C GLU A 10 4.24 -2.27 7.75
N LEU A 11 5.28 -3.01 8.13
CA LEU A 11 6.13 -2.64 9.27
C LEU A 11 6.86 -1.32 9.02
N PHE A 12 7.38 -1.11 7.81
CA PHE A 12 8.03 0.16 7.47
C PHE A 12 7.01 1.29 7.32
N TRP A 13 6.01 1.13 6.45
CA TRP A 13 5.10 2.20 6.08
C TRP A 13 4.09 2.52 7.19
N ARG A 14 3.45 1.51 7.77
CA ARG A 14 2.43 1.69 8.82
C ARG A 14 3.05 1.60 10.19
N GLY A 15 4.05 0.77 10.43
CA GLY A 15 4.69 0.66 11.74
C GLY A 15 5.58 1.86 12.06
N TYR A 16 6.52 2.19 11.17
CA TYR A 16 7.48 3.27 11.39
C TYR A 16 6.99 4.61 10.82
N LEU A 17 6.89 4.75 9.50
CA LEU A 17 6.73 6.06 8.85
C LEU A 17 5.41 6.75 9.22
N HIS A 18 4.29 6.02 9.23
CA HIS A 18 3.00 6.56 9.68
C HIS A 18 3.03 6.98 11.15
N THR A 19 3.73 6.25 12.02
CA THR A 19 3.85 6.62 13.44
C THR A 19 4.62 7.92 13.60
N GLU A 20 5.77 8.04 12.94
CA GLU A 20 6.59 9.25 12.96
C GLU A 20 5.85 10.45 12.36
N ALA A 21 5.18 10.25 11.21
CA ALA A 21 4.41 11.30 10.56
C ALA A 21 3.22 11.74 11.42
N ALA A 22 2.47 10.80 12.00
CA ALA A 22 1.31 11.13 12.85
C ALA A 22 1.73 11.83 14.15
N ALA A 23 2.86 11.45 14.75
CA ALA A 23 3.39 12.11 15.94
C ALA A 23 3.78 13.58 15.68
N ARG A 24 4.21 13.92 14.46
CA ARG A 24 4.68 15.27 14.10
C ARG A 24 3.61 16.15 13.45
N LEU A 25 2.73 15.55 12.63
CA LEU A 25 1.81 16.27 11.76
C LEU A 25 0.33 15.98 12.07
N GLY A 26 0.04 15.04 12.97
CA GLY A 26 -1.30 14.55 13.23
C GLY A 26 -1.78 13.55 12.17
N SER A 27 -2.72 12.69 12.57
CA SER A 27 -3.16 11.56 11.73
C SER A 27 -3.89 11.99 10.45
N ILE A 28 -4.60 13.13 10.46
CA ILE A 28 -5.32 13.63 9.28
C ILE A 28 -4.35 13.90 8.12
N VAL A 29 -3.15 14.40 8.43
CA VAL A 29 -2.11 14.68 7.42
C VAL A 29 -1.25 13.44 7.16
N ALA A 30 -0.93 12.67 8.20
CA ALA A 30 -0.07 11.49 8.07
C ALA A 30 -0.64 10.40 7.16
N ILE A 31 -1.96 10.17 7.21
CA ILE A 31 -2.64 9.16 6.38
C ILE A 31 -2.43 9.43 4.87
N PRO A 32 -2.87 10.57 4.31
CA PRO A 32 -2.70 10.82 2.88
C PRO A 32 -1.22 10.97 2.49
N LEU A 33 -0.38 11.56 3.36
CA LEU A 33 1.04 11.73 3.07
C LEU A 33 1.75 10.38 2.87
N VAL A 34 1.58 9.47 3.83
CA VAL A 34 2.22 8.15 3.78
C VAL A 34 1.63 7.30 2.66
N ALA A 35 0.31 7.42 2.39
CA ALA A 35 -0.31 6.70 1.29
C ALA A 35 0.20 7.15 -0.09
N VAL A 36 0.40 8.46 -0.30
CA VAL A 36 0.98 9.00 -1.54
C VAL A 36 2.43 8.56 -1.70
N ALA A 37 3.24 8.62 -0.63
CA ALA A 37 4.63 8.16 -0.67
C ALA A 37 4.73 6.65 -0.96
N PHE A 38 3.84 5.84 -0.39
CA PHE A 38 3.74 4.41 -0.68
C PHE A 38 3.38 4.15 -2.15
N ALA A 39 2.38 4.86 -2.67
CA ALA A 39 1.96 4.70 -4.05
C ALA A 39 3.02 5.17 -5.05
N SER A 40 3.71 6.28 -4.78
CA SER A 40 4.76 6.80 -5.66
C SER A 40 5.96 5.85 -5.79
N TYR A 41 6.32 5.15 -4.70
CA TYR A 41 7.33 4.08 -4.71
C TYR A 41 7.01 2.98 -5.74
N HIS A 42 5.72 2.71 -6.00
CA HIS A 42 5.29 1.68 -6.94
C HIS A 42 5.20 2.15 -8.40
N VAL A 43 5.09 3.46 -8.65
CA VAL A 43 4.90 4.00 -10.01
C VAL A 43 6.04 3.59 -10.94
N TYR A 44 7.28 3.58 -10.45
CA TYR A 44 8.44 3.16 -11.25
C TYR A 44 8.31 1.70 -11.70
N THR A 45 8.00 0.79 -10.78
CA THR A 45 7.81 -0.64 -11.08
C THR A 45 6.62 -0.86 -12.00
N LEU A 46 5.51 -0.15 -11.80
CA LEU A 46 4.34 -0.23 -12.67
C LEU A 46 4.66 0.23 -14.10
N ALA A 47 5.38 1.34 -14.27
CA ALA A 47 5.78 1.86 -15.57
C ALA A 47 6.75 0.93 -16.32
N ALA A 48 7.52 0.10 -15.59
CA ALA A 48 8.39 -0.91 -16.19
C ALA A 48 7.64 -2.19 -16.61
N LEU A 49 6.52 -2.51 -15.94
CA LEU A 49 5.78 -3.77 -16.15
C LEU A 49 4.56 -3.62 -17.06
N LEU A 50 3.94 -2.44 -17.10
CA LEU A 50 2.72 -2.19 -17.85
C LEU A 50 3.04 -1.37 -19.11
N PRO A 51 2.56 -1.81 -20.29
CA PRO A 51 2.90 -1.18 -21.57
C PRO A 51 2.17 0.14 -21.81
N ASP A 52 1.08 0.40 -21.09
CA ASP A 52 0.19 1.54 -21.30
C ASP A 52 0.17 2.48 -20.08
N PRO A 53 0.40 3.79 -20.26
CA PRO A 53 0.36 4.77 -19.18
C PRO A 53 -0.99 4.88 -18.46
N GLY A 54 -2.10 4.61 -19.15
CA GLY A 54 -3.44 4.55 -18.55
C GLY A 54 -3.59 3.39 -17.57
N LEU A 55 -3.06 2.21 -17.92
CA LEU A 55 -2.99 1.06 -17.00
C LEU A 55 -2.08 1.35 -15.80
N VAL A 56 -0.95 2.03 -16.00
CA VAL A 56 -0.08 2.48 -14.90
C VAL A 56 -0.85 3.41 -13.96
N ALA A 57 -1.57 4.40 -14.48
CA ALA A 57 -2.36 5.33 -13.68
C ALA A 57 -3.49 4.60 -12.92
N PHE A 58 -4.18 3.67 -13.57
CA PHE A 58 -5.22 2.86 -12.95
C PHE A 58 -4.67 2.00 -11.81
N ALA A 59 -3.56 1.28 -12.04
CA ALA A 59 -2.91 0.48 -11.02
C ALA A 59 -2.40 1.34 -9.86
N ALA A 60 -1.77 2.48 -10.14
CA ALA A 60 -1.31 3.42 -9.12
C ALA A 60 -2.47 3.98 -8.28
N ALA A 61 -3.63 4.26 -8.89
CA ALA A 61 -4.83 4.67 -8.16
C ALA A 61 -5.35 3.57 -7.23
N GLY A 62 -5.33 2.31 -7.69
CA GLY A 62 -5.66 1.15 -6.86
C GLY A 62 -4.72 0.98 -5.67
N ILE A 63 -3.41 1.12 -5.89
CA ILE A 63 -2.38 1.09 -4.84
C ILE A 63 -2.59 2.24 -3.84
N LEU A 64 -2.86 3.46 -4.31
CA LEU A 64 -3.15 4.60 -3.45
C LEU A 64 -4.41 4.37 -2.60
N ALA A 65 -5.49 3.86 -3.19
CA ALA A 65 -6.72 3.54 -2.47
C ALA A 65 -6.49 2.48 -1.39
N GLY A 66 -5.77 1.39 -1.73
CA GLY A 66 -5.34 0.39 -0.76
C GLY A 66 -4.49 1.03 0.35
N ALA A 67 -3.58 1.92 -0.02
CA ALA A 67 -2.67 2.52 0.92
C ALA A 67 -3.36 3.45 1.94
N LEU A 68 -4.35 4.23 1.47
CA LEU A 68 -5.23 5.05 2.31
C LEU A 68 -6.06 4.18 3.26
N LEU A 69 -6.65 3.09 2.75
CA LEU A 69 -7.40 2.14 3.57
C LEU A 69 -6.52 1.55 4.68
N TRP A 70 -5.33 1.05 4.34
CA TRP A 70 -4.43 0.42 5.30
C TRP A 70 -3.91 1.41 6.36
N ALA A 71 -3.62 2.65 5.98
CA ALA A 71 -3.30 3.72 6.94
C ALA A 71 -4.49 4.05 7.85
N GLY A 72 -5.71 4.08 7.31
CA GLY A 72 -6.94 4.22 8.10
C GLY A 72 -7.16 3.06 9.09
N LEU A 73 -6.90 1.82 8.66
CA LEU A 73 -6.95 0.64 9.54
C LEU A 73 -5.90 0.74 10.66
N ARG A 74 -4.67 1.15 10.33
CA ARG A 74 -3.61 1.39 11.32
C ARG A 74 -4.06 2.41 12.36
N GLN A 75 -4.64 3.53 11.92
CA GLN A 75 -5.11 4.58 12.83
C GLN A 75 -6.28 4.10 13.70
N ARG A 76 -7.24 3.37 13.12
CA ARG A 76 -8.45 2.90 13.83
C ARG A 76 -8.14 1.85 14.89
N TYR A 77 -7.23 0.92 14.60
CA TYR A 77 -6.97 -0.24 15.45
C TYR A 77 -5.66 -0.15 16.25
N GLY A 78 -4.82 0.87 16.01
CA GLY A 78 -3.51 1.01 16.66
C GLY A 78 -2.53 -0.10 16.32
N SER A 79 -2.83 -0.95 15.34
CA SER A 79 -2.10 -2.17 15.00
C SER A 79 -1.81 -2.23 13.51
N VAL A 80 -0.66 -2.81 13.14
CA VAL A 80 -0.29 -3.05 11.74
C VAL A 80 -0.95 -4.30 11.17
N TRP A 81 -1.40 -5.23 12.01
CA TRP A 81 -1.93 -6.53 11.56
C TRP A 81 -3.14 -6.44 10.63
N PRO A 82 -4.14 -5.56 10.84
CA PRO A 82 -5.23 -5.41 9.89
C PRO A 82 -4.75 -4.96 8.50
N ALA A 83 -3.77 -4.06 8.45
CA ALA A 83 -3.14 -3.64 7.20
C ALA A 83 -2.36 -4.79 6.54
N VAL A 84 -1.58 -5.55 7.32
CA VAL A 84 -0.83 -6.71 6.82
C VAL A 84 -1.77 -7.74 6.19
N LEU A 85 -2.85 -8.11 6.89
CA LEU A 85 -3.80 -9.11 6.38
C LEU A 85 -4.52 -8.61 5.11
N ALA A 86 -4.95 -7.36 5.10
CA ALA A 86 -5.58 -6.75 3.92
C ALA A 86 -4.62 -6.67 2.73
N HIS A 87 -3.36 -6.30 2.98
CA HIS A 87 -2.33 -6.24 1.96
C HIS A 87 -2.02 -7.63 1.41
N VAL A 88 -1.81 -8.65 2.26
CA VAL A 88 -1.64 -10.05 1.80
C VAL A 88 -2.80 -10.48 0.92
N GLY A 89 -4.04 -10.14 1.29
CA GLY A 89 -5.23 -10.43 0.49
C GLY A 89 -5.21 -9.71 -0.87
N ALA A 90 -4.85 -8.43 -0.91
CA ALA A 90 -4.70 -7.68 -2.15
C ALA A 90 -3.61 -8.28 -3.06
N THR A 91 -2.46 -8.66 -2.47
CA THR A 91 -1.36 -9.31 -3.19
C THR A 91 -1.78 -10.65 -3.77
N ALA A 92 -2.45 -11.49 -2.97
CA ALA A 92 -3.00 -12.76 -3.44
C ALA A 92 -4.02 -12.56 -4.56
N GLY A 93 -4.89 -11.55 -4.43
CA GLY A 93 -5.91 -11.23 -5.43
C GLY A 93 -5.32 -10.88 -6.79
N TYR A 94 -4.42 -9.90 -6.86
CA TYR A 94 -3.84 -9.51 -8.16
C TYR A 94 -2.93 -10.62 -8.72
N MET A 95 -2.19 -11.34 -7.89
CA MET A 95 -1.35 -12.46 -8.35
C MET A 95 -2.19 -13.59 -8.92
N THR A 96 -3.36 -13.87 -8.32
CA THR A 96 -4.30 -14.86 -8.84
C THR A 96 -4.80 -14.41 -10.20
N VAL A 97 -5.36 -13.20 -10.31
CA VAL A 97 -5.84 -12.66 -11.59
C VAL A 97 -4.75 -12.69 -12.66
N PHE A 98 -3.53 -12.29 -12.32
CA PHE A 98 -2.39 -12.37 -13.23
C PHE A 98 -2.15 -13.80 -13.69
N ALA A 99 -2.04 -14.77 -12.78
CA ALA A 99 -1.82 -16.18 -13.12
C ALA A 99 -2.96 -16.82 -13.95
N TRP A 100 -4.17 -16.24 -13.94
CA TRP A 100 -5.26 -16.67 -14.82
C TRP A 100 -5.18 -16.07 -16.23
N LEU A 101 -4.48 -14.94 -16.40
CA LEU A 101 -4.39 -14.20 -17.67
C LEU A 101 -3.14 -14.55 -18.50
N VAL A 102 -2.11 -15.14 -17.88
CA VAL A 102 -0.87 -15.59 -18.54
C VAL A 102 -0.84 -17.10 -18.66
#